data_AF-A0A7S2LPT2-F1
#
_entry.id   AF-A0A7S2LPT2-F1
#
_cell.length_a   1.000
_cell.length_b   1.000
_cell.length_c   1.000
_cell.angle_alpha   90.00
_cell.angle_beta   90.00
_cell.angle_gamma   90.00
#
_symmetry.space_group_name_H-M   'P 1'
#
loop_
_entity.id
_entity.type
_entity.pdbx_description
1 polymer ?
#
loop_
_entity_poly.entity_id
_entity_poly.type
_entity_poly.pdbx_seq_one_letter_code
_entity_poly.pdbx_strand_id
1 'polypeptide(L)'
;PRIYNELEHNSNSNSLSYMKKVTRVAVGVCFIIYLFMGTFAYLNYGKDTDYDVLNNFCIQDTHDGLVIAAFLLLSLKVCVAYPLNVFPCCDATHHIVHRREK
;
A
#
# COMPACT_ATOMS: atom_id res chain seq x y z
N PRO A 1 4.70 -16.72 11.11
CA PRO A 1 3.54 -15.93 10.64
C PRO A 1 2.43 -16.87 10.10
N ARG A 2 1.32 -16.99 10.84
CA ARG A 2 0.25 -17.98 10.55
C ARG A 2 -0.33 -17.91 9.14
N ILE A 3 -0.35 -16.73 8.51
CA ILE A 3 -0.87 -16.52 7.14
C ILE A 3 -0.24 -17.48 6.10
N TYR A 4 1.04 -17.83 6.25
CA TYR A 4 1.69 -18.79 5.33
C TYR A 4 1.40 -20.25 5.69
N ASN A 5 1.16 -20.57 6.97
CA ASN A 5 0.83 -21.94 7.39
C ASN A 5 -0.53 -22.40 6.84
N GLU A 6 -1.51 -21.47 6.72
CA GLU A 6 -2.83 -21.77 6.14
C GLU A 6 -2.72 -22.08 4.62
N LEU A 7 -1.67 -21.58 3.96
CA LEU A 7 -1.37 -21.83 2.55
C LEU A 7 -0.44 -23.04 2.36
N GLU A 8 0.36 -23.37 3.37
CA GLU A 8 1.27 -24.51 3.37
C GLU A 8 0.51 -25.84 3.54
N HIS A 9 -0.55 -25.87 4.36
CA HIS A 9 -1.40 -27.05 4.50
C HIS A 9 -2.17 -27.39 3.21
N ASN A 10 -2.42 -26.40 2.34
CA ASN A 10 -3.00 -26.56 1.00
C ASN A 10 -1.93 -26.39 -0.11
N SER A 11 -0.66 -26.67 0.20
CA SER A 11 0.47 -26.49 -0.73
C SER A 11 0.51 -27.60 -1.78
N ASN A 12 -0.37 -27.50 -2.76
CA ASN A 12 -0.06 -27.96 -4.09
C ASN A 12 1.02 -27.00 -4.65
N SER A 13 2.16 -27.49 -5.18
CA SER A 13 3.27 -26.67 -5.73
C SER A 13 2.81 -25.54 -6.68
N ASN A 14 1.65 -25.74 -7.30
CA ASN A 14 0.93 -24.78 -8.14
C ASN A 14 0.47 -23.50 -7.40
N SER A 15 0.05 -23.58 -6.12
CA SER A 15 -0.48 -22.45 -5.34
C SER A 15 0.60 -21.42 -4.97
N LEU A 16 1.79 -21.89 -4.55
CA LEU A 16 2.92 -21.02 -4.22
C LEU A 16 3.41 -20.23 -5.45
N SER A 17 3.49 -20.90 -6.60
CA SER A 17 3.88 -20.29 -7.87
C SER A 17 2.87 -19.24 -8.33
N TYR A 18 1.57 -19.50 -8.11
CA TYR A 18 0.51 -18.54 -8.37
C TYR A 18 0.62 -17.29 -7.48
N MET A 19 0.77 -17.44 -6.15
CA MET A 19 0.89 -16.28 -5.25
C MET A 19 2.12 -15.43 -5.54
N LYS A 20 3.26 -16.06 -5.87
CA LYS A 20 4.47 -15.34 -6.31
C LYS A 20 4.22 -14.54 -7.59
N LYS A 21 3.51 -15.13 -8.56
CA LYS A 21 3.15 -14.46 -9.81
C LYS A 21 2.21 -13.27 -9.56
N VAL A 22 1.16 -13.47 -8.76
CA VAL A 22 0.19 -12.41 -8.41
C VAL A 22 0.89 -11.27 -7.68
N THR A 23 1.73 -11.57 -6.70
CA THR A 23 2.48 -10.56 -5.95
C THR A 23 3.41 -9.77 -6.87
N ARG A 24 4.14 -10.45 -7.77
CA ARG A 24 5.03 -9.80 -8.73
C ARG A 24 4.27 -8.85 -9.66
N VAL A 25 3.13 -9.29 -10.18
CA VAL A 25 2.28 -8.46 -11.05
C VAL A 25 1.73 -7.28 -10.27
N ALA A 26 1.20 -7.48 -9.06
CA ALA A 26 0.67 -6.41 -8.22
C ALA A 26 1.72 -5.35 -7.90
N VAL A 27 2.92 -5.77 -7.46
CA VAL A 27 4.03 -4.85 -7.17
C VAL A 27 4.48 -4.12 -8.43
N GLY A 28 4.56 -4.81 -9.57
CA GLY A 28 4.91 -4.19 -10.85
C GLY A 28 3.91 -3.11 -11.27
N VAL A 29 2.61 -3.39 -11.14
CA VAL A 29 1.54 -2.43 -11.44
C VAL A 29 1.61 -1.23 -10.49
N CYS A 30 1.78 -1.44 -9.19
CA CYS A 30 1.95 -0.36 -8.22
C CYS A 30 3.17 0.51 -8.54
N PHE A 31 4.29 -0.10 -8.92
CA PHE A 31 5.51 0.61 -9.29
C PHE A 31 5.28 1.54 -10.50
N ILE A 32 4.62 1.04 -11.54
CA ILE A 32 4.29 1.82 -12.73
C ILE A 32 3.38 3.01 -12.38
N ILE A 33 2.32 2.77 -11.59
CA ILE A 33 1.39 3.83 -11.17
C ILE A 33 2.12 4.92 -10.38
N TYR A 34 2.98 4.55 -9.43
CA TYR A 34 3.77 5.52 -8.66
C TYR A 34 4.77 6.29 -9.52
N LEU A 35 5.38 5.64 -10.51
CA LEU A 35 6.29 6.29 -11.45
C LEU A 35 5.55 7.36 -12.26
N PHE A 36 4.38 7.04 -12.81
CA PHE A 36 3.54 8.00 -13.52
C PHE A 36 3.07 9.14 -12.62
N MET A 37 2.53 8.84 -11.44
CA MET A 37 2.12 9.85 -10.44
C MET A 37 3.26 10.82 -10.13
N GLY A 38 4.46 10.32 -9.84
CA GLY A 38 5.63 11.15 -9.57
C GLY A 38 6.05 11.99 -10.78
N THR A 39 6.01 11.41 -11.97
CA THR A 39 6.39 12.10 -13.22
C THR A 39 5.42 13.24 -13.54
N PHE A 40 4.12 12.99 -13.46
CA PHE A 40 3.10 14.01 -13.68
C PHE A 40 3.10 15.09 -12.60
N ALA A 41 3.30 14.72 -11.33
CA ALA A 41 3.44 15.68 -10.24
C ALA A 41 4.65 16.60 -10.48
N TYR A 42 5.81 16.03 -10.83
CA TYR A 42 7.01 16.78 -11.13
C TYR A 42 6.87 17.67 -12.36
N LEU A 43 6.17 17.23 -13.42
CA LEU A 43 5.93 18.05 -14.60
C LEU A 43 4.99 19.23 -14.33
N ASN A 44 4.02 19.09 -13.42
CA ASN A 44 3.08 20.15 -13.10
C ASN A 44 3.65 21.18 -12.11
N TYR A 45 4.36 20.72 -11.07
CA TYR A 45 4.83 21.58 -9.98
C TYR A 45 6.34 21.83 -9.98
N GLY A 46 7.10 21.08 -10.77
CA GLY A 46 8.54 21.25 -10.89
C GLY A 46 9.26 21.08 -9.55
N LYS A 47 10.10 22.08 -9.20
CA LYS A 47 10.92 22.08 -7.98
C LYS A 47 10.15 22.46 -6.71
N ASP A 48 8.94 22.99 -6.84
CA ASP A 48 8.08 23.36 -5.72
C ASP A 48 7.13 22.22 -5.31
N THR A 49 7.51 20.97 -5.66
CA THR A 49 6.75 19.77 -5.27
C THR A 49 6.95 19.49 -3.78
N ASP A 50 5.90 19.72 -2.99
CA ASP A 50 5.86 19.38 -1.58
C ASP A 50 5.97 17.86 -1.33
N TYR A 51 6.39 17.46 -0.12
CA TYR A 51 6.53 16.03 0.24
C TYR A 51 5.21 15.27 0.13
N ASP A 52 4.11 15.95 0.46
CA ASP A 52 2.76 15.48 0.16
C ASP A 52 2.28 16.18 -1.10
N VAL A 53 2.23 15.42 -2.20
CA VAL A 53 1.76 15.89 -3.50
C VAL A 53 0.34 16.48 -3.40
N LEU A 54 -0.46 16.01 -2.45
CA LEU A 54 -1.83 16.46 -2.24
C LEU A 54 -1.92 17.85 -1.60
N ASN A 55 -0.91 18.25 -0.83
CA ASN A 55 -0.81 19.59 -0.25
C ASN A 55 -0.58 20.65 -1.33
N ASN A 56 0.08 20.27 -2.42
CA ASN A 56 0.38 21.15 -3.54
C ASN A 56 -0.86 21.56 -4.36
N PHE A 57 -1.93 20.77 -4.30
CA PHE A 57 -3.18 21.08 -4.99
C PHE A 57 -4.06 22.10 -4.26
N CYS A 58 -3.62 22.63 -3.10
CA CYS A 58 -4.32 23.65 -2.28
C CYS A 58 -5.85 23.52 -2.32
N ILE A 59 -6.39 22.59 -1.54
CA ILE A 59 -7.83 22.24 -1.48
C ILE A 59 -8.74 23.48 -1.24
N GLN A 60 -8.20 24.53 -0.62
CA GLN A 60 -8.92 25.78 -0.36
C GLN A 60 -9.08 26.67 -1.61
N ASP A 61 -8.16 26.61 -2.57
CA ASP A 61 -8.19 27.43 -3.79
C ASP A 61 -8.72 26.65 -5.00
N THR A 62 -8.61 25.32 -5.00
CA THR A 62 -8.99 24.46 -6.13
C THR A 62 -10.34 23.77 -5.86
N HIS A 63 -11.42 24.29 -6.46
CA HIS A 63 -12.77 23.68 -6.43
C HIS A 63 -12.96 22.53 -7.44
N ASP A 64 -11.89 21.89 -7.91
CA ASP A 64 -12.01 20.75 -8.81
C ASP A 64 -12.48 19.51 -8.06
N GLY A 65 -13.70 19.05 -8.36
CA GLY A 65 -14.30 17.88 -7.73
C GLY A 65 -13.45 16.60 -7.84
N LEU A 66 -12.56 16.53 -8.84
CA LEU A 66 -11.62 15.42 -9.02
C LEU A 66 -10.56 15.35 -7.91
N VAL A 67 -10.01 16.51 -7.51
CA VAL A 67 -8.98 16.60 -6.45
C VAL A 67 -9.60 16.25 -5.09
N ILE A 68 -10.81 16.75 -4.84
CA ILE A 68 -11.58 16.45 -3.62
C ILE A 68 -11.89 14.95 -3.54
N ALA A 69 -12.34 14.34 -4.65
CA ALA A 69 -12.61 12.91 -4.70
C ALA A 69 -11.32 12.09 -4.47
N ALA A 70 -10.19 12.49 -5.06
CA ALA A 70 -8.90 11.83 -4.84
C ALA A 70 -8.47 11.88 -3.35
N PHE A 71 -8.67 13.02 -2.68
CA PHE A 71 -8.38 13.18 -1.26
C PHE A 71 -9.23 12.24 -0.39
N LEU A 72 -10.54 12.16 -0.66
CA LEU A 72 -11.45 11.29 0.07
C LEU A 72 -11.11 9.81 -0.14
N LEU A 73 -10.83 9.41 -1.38
CA LEU A 73 -10.44 8.03 -1.70
C LEU A 73 -9.10 7.64 -1.06
N LEU A 74 -8.12 8.55 -1.05
CA LEU A 74 -6.84 8.31 -0.41
C LEU A 74 -7.00 8.17 1.11
N SER A 75 -7.78 9.05 1.73
CA SER A 75 -8.09 9.01 3.16
C SER A 75 -8.79 7.70 3.54
N LEU A 76 -9.80 7.30 2.76
CA LEU A 76 -10.50 6.03 2.96
C LEU A 76 -9.56 4.83 2.79
N LYS A 77 -8.67 4.86 1.78
CA LYS A 77 -7.66 3.82 1.56
C LYS A 77 -6.77 3.65 2.79
N VAL A 78 -6.29 4.75 3.37
CA VAL A 78 -5.43 4.73 4.56
C VAL A 78 -6.19 4.21 5.77
N CYS A 79 -7.43 4.66 5.99
CA CYS A 79 -8.29 4.18 7.06
C CYS A 79 -8.52 2.65 7.01
N VAL A 80 -8.65 2.07 5.80
CA VAL A 80 -8.82 0.62 5.62
C VAL A 80 -7.48 -0.13 5.71
N ALA A 81 -6.40 0.44 5.18
CA ALA A 81 -5.09 -0.19 5.19
C ALA A 81 -4.49 -0.30 6.61
N TYR A 82 -4.78 0.67 7.48
CA TYR A 82 -4.27 0.69 8.85
C TYR A 82 -4.63 -0.56 9.67
N PRO A 83 -5.91 -0.92 9.89
CA PRO A 83 -6.26 -2.11 10.66
C PRO A 83 -5.78 -3.40 9.99
N LEU A 84 -5.75 -3.44 8.65
CA LEU A 84 -5.30 -4.61 7.89
C LEU A 84 -3.81 -4.90 8.10
N ASN A 85 -2.98 -3.86 8.27
CA ASN A 85 -1.56 -3.99 8.55
C ASN A 85 -1.26 -4.23 10.05
N VAL A 86 -2.04 -3.64 10.95
CA VAL A 86 -1.86 -3.78 12.41
C VAL A 86 -2.12 -5.21 12.88
N PHE A 87 -3.16 -5.87 12.37
CA PHE A 87 -3.54 -7.22 12.79
C PHE A 87 -2.42 -8.27 12.63
N PRO A 88 -1.79 -8.45 11.44
CA PRO A 88 -0.69 -9.40 11.27
C PRO A 88 0.59 -8.96 11.98
N CYS A 89 0.81 -7.66 12.18
CA CYS A 89 1.99 -7.14 12.87
C CYS A 89 1.97 -7.50 14.36
N CYS A 90 0.80 -7.41 15.00
CA CYS A 90 0.61 -7.82 16.38
C CYS A 90 0.84 -9.33 16.57
N ASP A 91 0.25 -10.16 15.69
CA ASP A 91 0.44 -11.62 15.70
C ASP A 91 1.92 -12.01 15.54
N ALA A 92 2.61 -11.37 14.59
CA ALA A 92 4.03 -11.60 14.36
C ALA A 92 4.87 -11.25 15.60
N THR A 93 4.58 -10.13 16.25
CA THR A 93 5.32 -9.68 17.44
C THR A 93 5.12 -10.64 18.61
N HIS A 94 3.88 -11.07 18.88
CA HIS A 94 3.59 -12.03 19.93
C HIS A 94 4.33 -13.37 19.71
N HIS A 95 4.36 -13.85 18.46
CA HIS A 95 5.09 -15.07 18.12
C HIS A 95 6.62 -14.92 18.26
N ILE A 96 7.18 -13.75 17.96
CA ILE A 96 8.60 -13.47 18.12
C ILE A 96 8.97 -13.40 19.61
N VAL A 97 8.16 -12.74 20.44
CA VAL A 97 8.38 -12.65 21.89
C VAL A 97 8.32 -14.03 22.55
N HIS A 98 7.32 -14.85 22.22
CA HIS A 98 7.25 -16.22 22.78
C HIS A 98 8.39 -17.14 22.29
N ARG A 99 8.94 -16.90 21.09
CA ARG A 99 10.16 -17.58 20.60
C ARG A 99 11.43 -17.14 21.32
N ARG A 100 11.43 -16.02 22.04
CA ARG A 100 12.60 -15.47 22.76
C ARG A 100 12.67 -15.95 24.21
N GLU A 101 11.59 -16.48 24.77
CA GLU A 101 11.55 -17.05 26.13
C GLU A 101 11.88 -18.55 26.20
N LYS A 102 12.13 -19.21 25.06
CA LYS A 102 12.65 -20.59 24.97
C LYS A 102 14.10 -20.58 24.51
#